data_AF-A0AAV3RQY3-F1
#
_entry.id   AF-A0AAV3RQY3-F1
#
_cell.length_a   1.000
_cell.length_b   1.000
_cell.length_c   1.000
_cell.angle_alpha   90.00
_cell.angle_beta   90.00
_cell.angle_gamma   90.00
#
_symmetry.space_group_name_H-M   'P 1'
#
loop_
_entity.id
_entity.type
_entity.pdbx_description
1 polymer ?
#
loop_
_entity_poly.entity_id
_entity_poly.type
_entity_poly.pdbx_seq_one_letter_code
_entity_poly.pdbx_strand_id
1 'polypeptide(L)' 'MVLMTAQNYDIWKTKMLDRLYVKQLSRPIEEEGIRHVGADVQQWSELDRRCLGYIRDYIDVGVIHHVENVTAHGS' A
#
# COMPACT_ATOMS: atom_id res chain seq x y z
N MET A 1 -1.09 -4.27 -16.19
CA MET A 1 -0.74 -5.02 -14.96
C MET A 1 0.71 -4.70 -14.63
N VAL A 2 1.00 -3.99 -13.54
CA VAL A 2 2.40 -3.87 -13.10
C VAL A 2 2.81 -5.24 -12.60
N LEU A 3 3.63 -5.94 -13.37
CA LEU A 3 4.26 -7.16 -12.89
C LEU A 3 5.26 -6.72 -11.81
N MET A 4 4.93 -6.98 -10.55
CA MET A 4 5.89 -6.80 -9.47
C MET A 4 6.99 -7.85 -9.64
N THR A 5 8.16 -7.39 -10.07
CA THR A 5 9.39 -8.18 -10.05
C THR A 5 10.06 -7.97 -8.70
N ALA A 6 10.91 -8.90 -8.26
CA ALA A 6 11.65 -8.74 -7.00
C ALA A 6 12.40 -7.39 -6.95
N GLN A 7 12.94 -6.94 -8.09
CA GLN A 7 13.70 -5.70 -8.19
C GLN A 7 12.84 -4.43 -8.09
N ASN A 8 11.61 -4.43 -8.63
CA ASN A 8 10.73 -3.26 -8.53
C ASN A 8 9.89 -3.25 -7.24
N TYR A 9 9.78 -4.40 -6.58
CA TYR A 9 9.08 -4.54 -5.30
C TYR A 9 9.76 -3.73 -4.20
N ASP A 10 11.09 -3.79 -4.07
CA ASP A 10 11.79 -3.05 -3.02
C ASP A 10 11.60 -1.54 -3.17
N ILE A 11 11.69 -1.03 -4.41
CA ILE A 11 11.45 0.39 -4.71
C ILE A 11 10.01 0.78 -4.40
N TRP A 12 9.05 -0.06 -4.81
CA TRP A 12 7.64 0.16 -4.52
C TRP A 12 7.37 0.15 -3.01
N LYS A 13 7.96 -0.80 -2.28
CA LYS A 13 7.80 -0.98 -0.84
C LYS A 13 8.32 0.23 -0.08
N THR A 14 9.53 0.73 -0.39
CA THR A 14 10.06 1.94 0.24
C THR A 14 9.13 3.15 -0.01
N LYS A 15 8.70 3.37 -1.25
CA LYS A 15 7.77 4.47 -1.58
C LYS A 15 6.41 4.34 -0.90
N MET A 16 5.91 3.11 -0.75
CA MET A 16 4.65 2.85 -0.07
C MET A 16 4.77 3.13 1.43
N LEU A 17 5.85 2.69 2.07
CA LEU A 17 6.12 2.95 3.48
C LEU A 17 6.20 4.46 3.77
N ASP A 18 6.91 5.24 2.94
CA ASP A 18 6.98 6.70 3.09
C ASP A 18 5.59 7.35 3.02
N ARG A 19 4.74 6.90 2.09
CA ARG A 19 3.36 7.41 1.96
C ARG A 19 2.50 7.06 3.16
N LEU A 20 2.60 5.82 3.65
CA LEU A 20 1.86 5.38 4.83
C LEU A 20 2.30 6.14 6.08
N TYR A 21 3.60 6.42 6.23
CA TYR A 21 4.14 7.22 7.33
C TYR A 21 3.53 8.63 7.35
N VAL A 22 3.52 9.32 6.20
CA VAL A 22 2.90 10.66 6.08
C VAL A 22 1.40 10.64 6.42
N LYS A 23 0.73 9.52 6.18
CA LYS A 23 -0.70 9.32 6.50
C LYS A 23 -0.96 8.80 7.91
N GLN A 24 0.08 8.57 8.72
CA GLN A 24 -0.02 7.91 10.03
C GLN A 24 -0.64 6.50 9.95
N LEU A 25 -0.40 5.81 8.84
CA LEU A 25 -0.87 4.45 8.56
C LEU A 25 0.27 3.42 8.53
N SER A 26 1.50 3.79 8.89
CA SER A 26 2.65 2.87 8.84
C SER A 26 2.69 1.88 10.01
N ARG A 27 2.07 2.22 11.15
CA ARG A 27 2.13 1.43 12.38
C ARG A 27 1.73 -0.05 12.22
N PRO A 28 0.66 -0.42 11.49
CA PRO A 28 0.33 -1.84 11.28
C PRO A 28 1.43 -2.63 10.56
N ILE A 29 2.25 -1.97 9.73
CA ILE A 29 3.37 -2.60 9.03
C ILE A 29 4.63 -2.62 9.89
N GLU A 30 4.92 -1.52 10.58
CA GLU A 30 6.09 -1.39 11.47
C GLU A 30 6.00 -2.33 12.67
N GLU A 31 4.79 -2.55 13.17
CA GLU A 31 4.51 -3.38 14.34
C GLU A 31 3.92 -4.75 13.96
N GLU A 32 4.07 -5.19 12.70
CA GLU A 32 3.58 -6.48 12.23
C GLU A 32 4.16 -7.64 13.08
N GLY A 33 3.28 -8.49 13.60
CA GLY A 33 3.68 -9.62 14.45
C GLY A 33 4.00 -9.25 15.91
N ILE A 34 3.89 -7.97 16.29
CA ILE A 34 4.02 -7.56 17.68
C ILE A 34 2.70 -7.80 18.40
N ARG A 35 2.75 -8.53 19.52
CA ARG A 35 1.57 -8.73 20.37
C ARG A 35 1.26 -7.43 21.11
N HIS A 36 0.26 -6.69 20.65
CA HIS A 36 -0.18 -5.46 21.32
C HIS A 36 -0.94 -5.78 22.61
N VAL A 37 -0.20 -5.92 23.71
CA VAL A 37 -0.80 -6.07 25.04
C VAL A 37 -1.34 -4.71 25.48
N GLY A 38 -2.66 -4.62 25.68
CA GLY A 38 -3.32 -3.43 26.21
C GLY A 38 -3.71 -2.38 25.17
N ALA A 39 -3.53 -2.64 23.88
CA ALA A 39 -4.05 -1.76 22.85
C ALA A 39 -5.52 -2.08 22.52
N ASP A 40 -6.28 -1.05 22.16
CA ASP A 40 -7.68 -1.20 21.77
C ASP A 40 -7.75 -1.99 20.45
N VAL A 41 -8.30 -3.21 20.55
CA VAL A 41 -8.45 -4.15 19.44
C VAL A 41 -9.25 -3.51 18.30
N GLN A 42 -10.26 -2.70 18.62
CA GLN A 42 -11.07 -2.05 17.61
C GLN A 42 -10.27 -0.98 16.86
N GLN A 43 -9.54 -0.13 17.58
CA GLN A 43 -8.68 0.88 16.96
C GLN A 43 -7.60 0.27 16.08
N TRP A 44 -6.99 -0.84 16.53
CA TRP A 44 -6.01 -1.56 15.72
C TRP A 44 -6.63 -2.15 14.46
N SER A 45 -7.81 -2.77 14.57
CA SER A 45 -8.51 -3.32 13.41
C SER A 45 -8.90 -2.24 12.40
N GLU A 46 -9.33 -1.07 12.88
CA GLU A 46 -9.64 0.07 12.02
C GLU A 46 -8.38 0.62 11.33
N LEU A 47 -7.26 0.72 12.06
CA LEU A 47 -5.99 1.19 11.51
C LEU A 47 -5.43 0.24 10.44
N ASP A 48 -5.48 -1.06 10.70
CA ASP A 48 -5.08 -2.11 9.75
C ASP A 48 -5.93 -2.06 8.48
N ARG A 49 -7.26 -1.95 8.62
CA ARG A 49 -8.17 -1.84 7.48
C ARG A 49 -7.90 -0.58 6.64
N ARG A 50 -7.59 0.55 7.28
CA ARG A 50 -7.23 1.80 6.57
C ARG A 50 -5.90 1.66 5.82
N CYS A 51 -4.88 1.07 6.45
CA CYS A 51 -3.59 0.80 5.82
C CYS A 51 -3.77 -0.06 4.57
N LEU A 52 -4.44 -1.22 4.69
CA LEU A 52 -4.68 -2.13 3.57
C LEU A 52 -5.54 -1.50 2.47
N GLY A 53 -6.55 -0.69 2.84
CA GLY A 53 -7.36 0.05 1.88
C GLY A 53 -6.52 1.02 1.05
N TYR A 54 -5.63 1.77 1.69
CA TYR A 54 -4.76 2.73 1.03
C TYR A 54 -3.76 2.06 0.07
N ILE A 55 -3.19 0.91 0.46
CA ILE A 55 -2.29 0.13 -0.40
C ILE A 55 -3.03 -0.34 -1.66
N ARG A 56 -4.25 -0.89 -1.52
CA ARG A 56 -5.06 -1.36 -2.65
C ARG A 56 -5.40 -0.24 -3.61
N ASP A 57 -5.91 0.88 -3.09
CA ASP A 57 -6.26 2.06 -3.90
C ASP A 57 -5.07 2.56 -4.71
N TYR A 58 -3.88 2.62 -4.11
CA TYR A 58 -2.66 3.03 -4.82
C TYR A 58 -2.22 2.04 -5.91
N ILE A 59 -2.35 0.74 -5.65
CA ILE A 59 -2.09 -0.29 -6.67
C ILE A 59 -3.09 -0.16 -7.82
N ASP A 60 -4.38 0.05 -7.51
CA ASP A 60 -5.47 0.16 -8.50
C ASP A 60 -5.34 1.42 -9.38
N VAL A 61 -4.99 2.57 -8.80
CA VAL A 61 -4.71 3.81 -9.57
C VAL A 61 -3.53 3.63 -10.52
N GLY A 62 -2.50 2.87 -10.13
CA GLY A 62 -1.38 2.53 -11.00
C GLY A 62 -1.75 1.64 -12.19
N VAL A 63 -2.81 0.84 -12.07
CA VAL A 63 -3.32 -0.02 -13.15
C VAL A 63 -4.08 0.79 -14.19
N ILE A 64 -4.89 1.78 -13.79
CA ILE A 64 -5.71 2.59 -14.70
C ILE A 64 -4.84 3.48 -15.61
N HIS A 65 -3.85 4.18 -15.05
CA HIS A 65 -2.95 5.05 -15.85
C HIS A 65 -2.07 4.28 -16.86
N HIS A 66 -1.84 2.98 -16.65
CA HIS A 66 -1.11 2.15 -17.62
C HIS A 66 -2.00 1.72 -18.79
N VAL A 67 -3.27 1.39 -18.54
CA VAL A 67 -4.22 1.00 -19.60
C VAL A 67 -4.52 2.17 -20.54
N GLU A 68 -4.66 3.39 -20.03
CA GLU A 68 -4.89 4.57 -20.88
C GLU A 68 -3.71 4.88 -21.81
N ASN A 69 -2.47 4.73 -21.33
CA ASN A 69 -1.28 5.04 -22.13
C ASN A 69 -0.94 3.98 -23.19
N VAL A 70 -1.22 2.70 -22.92
CA VAL A 70 -1.03 1.62 -23.90
C VAL A 70 -2.07 1.69 -25.02
N THR A 71 -3.30 2.13 -24.71
CA THR A 71 -4.36 2.26 -25.72
C THR A 71 -4.20 3.51 -26.60
N ALA A 72 -3.55 4.57 -26.09
CA ALA A 72 -3.33 5.82 -26.84
C ALA A 72 -2.18 5.76 -27.88
N HIS A 73 -1.20 4.85 -27.73
CA HIS A 73 -0.06 4.72 -28.66
C HIS A 73 -0.20 3.56 -29.65
N GLY A 74 -1.35 2.87 -29.64
CA GLY A 74 -1.68 1.75 -30.52
C GLY A 74 -2.85 2.02 -31.48
N SER A 75 -3.11 3.29 -31.81
CA SER A 75 -4.12 3.71 -32.81
C SER A 75 -3.44 4.42 -33.99
#